data_AF-A0AAV9A3J1-F1
#
_entry.id   AF-A0AAV9A3J1-F1
#
_cell.length_a   1.000
_cell.length_b   1.000
_cell.length_c   1.000
_cell.angle_alpha   90.00
_cell.angle_beta   90.00
_cell.angle_gamma   90.00
#
_symmetry.space_group_name_H-M   'P 1'
#
loop_
_entity.id
_entity.type
_entity.pdbx_description
1 polymer ?
#
loop_
_entity_poly.entity_id
_entity_poly.type
_entity_poly.pdbx_seq_one_letter_code
_entity_poly.pdbx_strand_id
1 'polypeptide(L)'
;MGNKRIGASAGEVTGGSRLSRYAAEATAEHVGREARKMDIKSVIIKVKGSVSFSKKKAVILSVGQNDFVTYICDVTQLSHNGCRLPKKRRV
;
A
#
# COMPACT_ATOMS: atom_id res chain seq x y z
N MET A 1 14.96 -3.72 12.49
CA MET A 1 14.52 -2.35 12.84
C MET A 1 15.00 -1.42 11.76
N GLY A 2 14.09 -0.77 11.02
CA GLY A 2 14.43 0.16 9.94
C GLY A 2 13.96 1.57 10.30
N ASN A 3 14.73 2.59 9.91
CA ASN A 3 14.36 3.98 10.14
C ASN A 3 13.16 4.37 9.24
N LYS A 4 12.02 4.67 9.86
CA LYS A 4 10.82 5.14 9.16
C LYS A 4 10.99 6.62 8.82
N ARG A 5 11.05 6.96 7.53
CA ARG A 5 11.11 8.36 7.06
C ARG A 5 9.73 9.02 7.02
N ILE A 6 8.75 8.33 6.44
CA ILE A 6 7.39 8.81 6.19
C ILE A 6 6.41 7.65 6.45
N GLY A 7 5.17 7.97 6.81
CA GLY A 7 4.08 7.01 6.64
C GLY A 7 2.74 7.66 6.89
N ALA A 8 1.77 7.30 6.06
CA ALA A 8 0.39 7.77 6.17
C ALA A 8 -0.56 6.56 6.15
N SER A 9 -1.80 6.79 6.58
CA SER A 9 -2.86 5.79 6.50
C SER A 9 -4.16 6.42 5.98
N ALA A 10 -5.07 5.59 5.48
CA ALA A 10 -6.36 6.04 4.98
C ALA A 10 -7.19 6.83 6.03
N GLY A 11 -7.00 6.52 7.32
CA GLY A 11 -7.69 7.23 8.41
C GLY A 11 -7.13 8.61 8.72
N GLU A 12 -5.92 8.92 8.27
CA GLU A 12 -5.26 10.22 8.46
C GLU A 12 -5.52 11.14 7.26
N VAL A 13 -5.54 10.57 6.05
CA VAL A 13 -5.69 11.33 4.80
C VAL A 13 -7.15 11.54 4.41
N THR A 14 -8.06 10.65 4.80
CA THR A 14 -9.48 10.73 4.41
C THR A 14 -10.43 10.54 5.60
N GLY A 15 -11.48 11.36 5.65
CA GLY A 15 -12.58 11.22 6.62
C GLY A 15 -13.66 10.19 6.23
N GLY A 16 -13.51 9.53 5.08
CA GLY A 16 -14.51 8.61 4.52
C GLY A 16 -14.21 7.12 4.79
N SER A 17 -14.82 6.25 3.98
CA SER A 17 -14.60 4.79 4.09
C SER A 17 -13.15 4.42 3.79
N ARG A 18 -12.48 3.85 4.80
CA ARG A 18 -11.07 3.39 4.75
C ARG A 18 -10.81 2.32 3.69
N LEU A 19 -11.85 1.60 3.24
CA LEU A 19 -11.77 0.52 2.26
C LEU A 19 -12.04 0.98 0.82
N SER A 20 -12.40 2.27 0.64
CA SER A 20 -12.69 2.82 -0.67
C SER A 20 -11.42 2.91 -1.53
N ARG A 21 -11.60 2.82 -2.85
CA ARG A 21 -10.51 2.99 -3.82
C ARG A 21 -9.87 4.37 -3.68
N TYR A 22 -10.70 5.40 -3.58
CA TYR A 22 -10.27 6.79 -3.42
C TYR A 22 -9.36 6.98 -2.21
N ALA A 23 -9.72 6.41 -1.06
CA ALA A 23 -8.90 6.52 0.15
C ALA A 23 -7.49 5.93 -0.04
N ALA A 24 -7.40 4.81 -0.78
CA ALA A 24 -6.12 4.18 -1.07
C ALA A 24 -5.25 5.01 -2.03
N GLU A 25 -5.85 5.53 -3.11
CA GLU A 25 -5.17 6.38 -4.09
C GLU A 25 -4.69 7.69 -3.46
N ALA A 26 -5.55 8.38 -2.71
CA ALA A 26 -5.23 9.64 -2.03
C ALA A 26 -4.09 9.48 -1.01
N THR A 27 -4.10 8.37 -0.25
CA THR A 27 -3.01 8.08 0.70
C THR A 27 -1.68 7.83 -0.02
N ALA A 28 -1.72 7.10 -1.13
CA ALA A 28 -0.54 6.85 -1.96
C ALA A 28 0.03 8.14 -2.57
N GLU A 29 -0.82 9.04 -3.06
CA GLU A 29 -0.42 10.36 -3.55
C GLU A 29 0.20 11.23 -2.44
N HIS A 30 -0.39 11.22 -1.25
CA HIS A 30 0.13 11.95 -0.09
C HIS A 30 1.56 11.54 0.24
N VAL A 31 1.79 10.23 0.40
CA VAL A 31 3.13 9.68 0.69
C VAL A 31 4.10 9.98 -0.46
N GLY A 32 3.65 9.88 -1.72
CA GLY A 32 4.48 10.20 -2.87
C GLY A 32 4.93 11.66 -2.89
N ARG A 33 4.04 12.58 -2.52
CA ARG A 33 4.34 14.02 -2.42
C ARG A 33 5.32 14.32 -1.28
N GLU A 34 5.14 13.69 -0.12
CA GLU A 34 6.07 13.84 1.01
C GLU A 34 7.46 13.27 0.69
N ALA A 35 7.52 12.14 -0.01
CA ALA A 35 8.79 11.55 -0.44
C ALA A 35 9.60 12.50 -1.35
N ARG A 36 8.91 13.22 -2.26
CA ARG A 36 9.54 14.25 -3.11
C ARG A 36 10.08 15.43 -2.30
N LYS A 37 9.34 15.88 -1.28
CA LYS A 37 9.81 16.95 -0.38
C LYS A 37 11.07 16.57 0.41
N MET A 38 11.33 15.27 0.57
CA MET A 38 12.52 14.72 1.23
C MET A 38 13.61 14.29 0.24
N ASP A 39 13.54 14.70 -1.03
CA ASP A 39 14.51 14.38 -2.09
C ASP A 39 14.75 12.88 -2.32
N ILE A 40 13.73 12.05 -2.10
CA ILE A 40 13.81 10.61 -2.39
C ILE A 40 13.71 10.39 -3.90
N LYS A 41 14.80 9.86 -4.49
CA LYS A 41 14.92 9.66 -5.94
C LYS A 41 14.47 8.28 -6.44
N SER A 42 14.49 7.26 -5.58
CA SER A 42 14.12 5.90 -5.96
C SER A 42 13.42 5.18 -4.81
N VAL A 43 12.36 4.44 -5.14
CA VAL A 43 11.55 3.70 -4.19
C VAL A 43 11.24 2.31 -4.72
N ILE A 44 11.30 1.33 -3.83
CA ILE A 44 10.82 -0.04 -4.07
C ILE A 44 9.46 -0.18 -3.40
N ILE A 45 8.44 -0.56 -4.19
CA ILE A 45 7.10 -0.78 -3.67
C ILE A 45 6.97 -2.24 -3.24
N LYS A 46 6.64 -2.45 -1.95
CA LYS A 46 6.32 -3.77 -1.40
C LYS A 46 4.83 -3.83 -1.11
N VAL A 47 4.10 -4.63 -1.88
CA VAL A 47 2.67 -4.82 -1.68
C VAL A 47 2.44 -6.00 -0.76
N LYS A 48 1.70 -5.79 0.34
CA LYS A 48 1.38 -6.86 1.29
C LYS A 48 -0.13 -7.02 1.37
N GLY A 49 -0.59 -8.27 1.23
CA GLY A 49 -1.95 -8.66 1.58
C GLY A 49 -2.78 -9.15 0.39
N SER A 50 -3.76 -9.98 0.72
CA SER A 50 -4.66 -10.61 -0.23
C SER A 50 -5.78 -9.65 -0.64
N VAL A 51 -5.50 -8.79 -1.62
CA VAL A 51 -6.47 -7.85 -2.23
C VAL A 51 -6.54 -8.13 -3.73
N SER A 52 -7.68 -7.84 -4.37
CA SER A 52 -7.83 -8.01 -5.82
C SER A 52 -6.73 -7.26 -6.58
N PHE A 53 -6.24 -7.88 -7.64
CA PHE A 53 -5.14 -7.33 -8.45
C PHE A 53 -5.45 -5.92 -8.95
N SER A 54 -6.69 -5.68 -9.40
CA SER A 54 -7.13 -4.36 -9.88
C SER A 54 -7.00 -3.26 -8.83
N LYS A 55 -7.28 -3.56 -7.55
CA LYS A 55 -7.09 -2.60 -6.46
C LYS A 55 -5.60 -2.32 -6.21
N LYS A 56 -4.76 -3.35 -6.21
CA LYS A 56 -3.30 -3.20 -6.06
C LYS A 56 -2.72 -2.33 -7.19
N LYS A 57 -3.10 -2.61 -8.44
CA LYS A 57 -2.63 -1.88 -9.63
C LYS A 57 -2.93 -0.39 -9.55
N ALA A 58 -4.15 0.00 -9.17
CA ALA A 58 -4.55 1.40 -9.09
C ALA A 58 -3.67 2.21 -8.13
N VAL A 59 -3.40 1.65 -6.94
CA VAL A 59 -2.56 2.30 -5.91
C VAL A 59 -1.10 2.38 -6.34
N ILE A 60 -0.56 1.36 -7.00
CA ILE A 60 0.81 1.39 -7.52
C ILE A 60 0.95 2.51 -8.56
N LEU A 61 -0.03 2.65 -9.46
CA LEU A 61 -0.01 3.69 -10.49
C LEU A 61 -0.12 5.09 -9.90
N SER A 62 -0.89 5.30 -8.83
CA SER A 62 -1.00 6.62 -8.19
C SER A 62 0.32 7.05 -7.52
N VAL A 63 1.10 6.12 -6.98
CA VAL A 63 2.50 6.41 -6.57
C VAL A 63 3.38 6.68 -7.78
N GLY A 64 3.22 5.88 -8.84
CA GLY A 64 4.02 5.91 -10.07
C GLY A 64 3.94 7.21 -10.88
N GLN A 65 2.87 8.00 -10.74
CA GLN A 65 2.80 9.37 -11.29
C GLN A 65 3.92 10.29 -10.77
N ASN A 66 4.67 9.83 -9.77
CA ASN A 66 5.77 10.57 -9.22
C ASN A 66 7.17 10.20 -9.78
N ASP A 67 7.26 9.29 -10.76
CA ASP A 67 8.45 8.94 -11.57
C ASP A 67 9.70 8.42 -10.83
N PHE A 68 9.57 7.87 -9.62
CA PHE A 68 10.69 7.31 -8.84
C PHE A 68 10.56 5.82 -8.50
N VAL A 69 9.62 5.09 -9.12
CA VAL A 69 9.38 3.67 -8.81
C VAL A 69 10.35 2.80 -9.61
N THR A 70 11.25 2.10 -8.91
CA THR A 70 12.26 1.24 -9.55
C THR A 70 11.82 -0.22 -9.64
N TYR A 71 11.17 -0.73 -8.60
CA TYR A 71 10.79 -2.14 -8.52
C TYR A 71 9.52 -2.33 -7.70
N ILE A 72 8.71 -3.32 -8.07
CA ILE A 72 7.47 -3.68 -7.39
C ILE A 72 7.55 -5.16 -7.02
N CYS A 73 7.39 -5.46 -5.72
CA CYS A 73 7.32 -6.84 -5.22
C CYS A 73 6.02 -7.09 -4.46
N ASP A 74 5.36 -8.22 -4.74
CA ASP A 74 4.31 -8.74 -3.87
C ASP A 74 4.96 -9.58 -2.75
N VAL A 75 4.79 -9.15 -1.51
CA VAL A 75 5.30 -9.80 -0.29
C VAL A 75 4.16 -10.40 0.53
N THR A 76 3.04 -10.74 -0.12
CA THR A 76 1.92 -11.43 0.53
C THR A 76 2.38 -12.78 1.10
N GLN A 77 2.17 -12.96 2.40
CA GLN A 77 2.64 -14.15 3.11
C GLN A 77 1.79 -15.37 2.72
N LEU A 78 2.45 -16.42 2.22
CA LEU A 78 1.87 -17.74 2.04
C LEU A 78 2.27 -18.61 3.23
N SER A 79 1.30 -19.21 3.91
CA SER A 79 1.56 -20.08 5.05
C SER A 79 1.82 -21.51 4.58
N HIS A 80 3.01 -22.04 4.86
CA HIS A 80 3.34 -23.45 4.69
C HIS A 80 2.74 -24.25 5.86
N ASN A 81 1.42 -24.45 5.87
CA ASN A 81 0.66 -25.14 6.92
C ASN A 81 0.79 -24.53 8.34
N GLY A 82 0.89 -23.20 8.42
CA GLY A 82 1.01 -22.44 9.68
C GLY A 82 -0.31 -22.32 10.48
N CYS A 83 -0.61 -21.13 10.99
CA CYS A 83 -1.80 -20.89 11.82
C CYS A 83 -3.10 -21.36 11.15
N ARG A 84 -3.95 -22.07 11.90
CA ARG A 84 -5.27 -22.50 11.45
C ARG A 84 -6.14 -21.28 11.13
N LEU A 85 -6.68 -21.23 9.92
CA LEU A 85 -7.61 -20.18 9.51
C LEU A 85 -8.87 -20.19 10.39
N PRO A 86 -9.48 -19.01 10.66
CA PRO A 86 -10.76 -18.94 11.35
C PRO A 86 -11.81 -19.81 10.67
N LYS A 87 -12.71 -20.40 11.46
CA LYS A 87 -13.84 -21.19 10.94
C LYS A 87 -14.61 -20.36 9.91
N LYS A 88 -14.88 -20.94 8.74
CA LYS A 88 -15.69 -20.29 7.70
C LYS A 88 -17.02 -19.83 8.32
N ARG A 89 -17.32 -18.53 8.19
CA ARG A 89 -18.57 -17.95 8.69
C ARG A 89 -19.75 -18.58 7.94
N ARG A 90 -20.83 -18.85 8.67
CA ARG A 90 -22.14 -19.22 8.10
C ARG A 90 -22.92 -17.93 7.87
N VAL A 91 -22.50 -17.17 6.87
CA VAL A 91 -23.25 -16.02 6.34
C VAL A 91 -23.31 -16.24 4.84
#